data_AF-A0A2G8TAB1-F1
#
_entry.id   AF-A0A2G8TAB1-F1
#
_cell.length_a   1.000
_cell.length_b   1.000
_cell.length_c   1.000
_cell.angle_alpha   90.00
_cell.angle_beta   90.00
_cell.angle_gamma   90.00
#
_symmetry.space_group_name_H-M   'P 1'
#
loop_
_entity.id
_entity.type
_entity.pdbx_description
1 polymer ?
#
loop_
_entity_poly.entity_id
_entity_poly.type
_entity_poly.pdbx_seq_one_letter_code
_entity_poly.pdbx_strand_id
1 'polypeptide(L)'
;MRIKQLLASMIIGTSAILTSSATLAADMTGAGATFPYPIYAKWAEMYKKSTGNGLNYQSVGSGAGIKQIKAKTVDFGASDMPLKAEELAAEGLVQFPAVMGGVVMVVNLPGVTPGQMKLT
;
A
#
# COMPACT_ATOMS: atom_id res chain seq x y z
N MET A 1 31.13 -0.53 -49.29
CA MET A 1 31.10 0.27 -48.05
C MET A 1 29.68 0.53 -47.52
N ARG A 2 28.69 0.85 -48.37
CA ARG A 2 27.30 1.15 -47.97
C ARG A 2 26.53 0.00 -47.28
N ILE A 3 26.78 -1.26 -47.68
CA ILE A 3 26.13 -2.44 -47.06
C ILE A 3 26.56 -2.68 -45.61
N LYS A 4 27.84 -2.42 -45.27
CA LYS A 4 28.33 -2.54 -43.88
C LYS A 4 27.74 -1.45 -42.98
N GLN A 5 27.49 -0.26 -43.53
CA GLN A 5 26.83 0.84 -42.84
C GLN A 5 25.34 0.55 -42.62
N LEU A 6 24.64 -0.02 -43.60
CA LEU A 6 23.25 -0.46 -43.46
C LEU A 6 23.08 -1.58 -42.42
N LEU A 7 23.99 -2.55 -42.39
CA LEU A 7 24.00 -3.62 -41.38
C LEU A 7 24.29 -3.09 -39.97
N ALA A 8 25.22 -2.15 -39.83
CA ALA A 8 25.51 -1.50 -38.55
C ALA A 8 24.31 -0.71 -38.01
N SER A 9 23.62 0.05 -38.87
CA SER A 9 22.40 0.79 -38.50
C SER A 9 21.25 -0.12 -38.08
N MET A 10 21.13 -1.31 -38.69
CA MET A 10 20.08 -2.27 -38.38
C MET A 10 20.28 -2.96 -37.02
N ILE A 11 21.54 -3.18 -36.62
CA ILE A 11 21.91 -3.76 -35.31
C ILE A 11 21.74 -2.75 -34.16
N ILE A 12 22.03 -1.47 -34.42
CA ILE A 12 21.82 -0.38 -33.45
C ILE A 12 20.32 -0.12 -33.25
N GLY A 13 19.52 -0.18 -34.34
CA GLY A 13 18.07 -0.02 -34.28
C GLY A 13 17.35 -1.14 -33.51
N THR A 14 17.82 -2.39 -33.59
CA THR A 14 17.23 -3.51 -32.82
C THR A 14 17.64 -3.50 -31.34
N SER A 15 18.81 -2.99 -30.98
CA SER A 15 19.22 -2.86 -29.57
C SER A 15 18.43 -1.80 -28.81
N ALA A 16 18.00 -0.71 -29.47
CA ALA A 16 17.20 0.34 -28.83
C ALA A 16 15.75 -0.09 -28.52
N ILE A 17 15.21 -1.10 -29.22
CA ILE A 17 13.87 -1.65 -28.98
C ILE A 17 13.90 -2.66 -27.81
N LEU A 18 15.04 -3.27 -27.52
CA LEU A 18 15.18 -4.23 -26.41
C LEU A 18 15.33 -3.57 -25.03
N THR A 19 15.58 -2.26 -24.97
CA THR A 19 15.68 -1.49 -23.72
C THR A 19 14.38 -0.82 -23.28
N SER A 20 13.28 -0.96 -24.03
CA SER A 20 11.96 -0.61 -23.51
C SER A 20 11.49 -1.72 -22.57
N SER A 21 11.99 -1.70 -21.35
CA SER A 21 11.43 -2.45 -20.24
C SER A 21 9.94 -2.08 -20.17
N ALA A 22 9.06 -3.00 -20.55
CA ALA A 22 7.65 -2.87 -20.22
C ALA A 22 7.60 -2.64 -18.70
N THR A 23 7.11 -1.47 -18.27
CA THR A 23 6.86 -1.21 -16.87
C THR A 23 5.79 -2.19 -16.43
N LEU A 24 6.22 -3.32 -15.86
CA LEU A 24 5.31 -4.29 -15.27
C LEU A 24 4.56 -3.55 -14.16
N ALA A 25 3.24 -3.58 -14.23
CA ALA A 25 2.39 -3.08 -13.17
C ALA A 25 2.79 -3.80 -11.88
N ALA A 26 3.53 -3.13 -11.00
CA ALA A 26 4.00 -3.73 -9.76
C ALA A 26 2.80 -3.76 -8.81
N ASP A 27 2.22 -4.94 -8.64
CA ASP A 27 1.22 -5.15 -7.61
C ASP A 27 1.89 -5.03 -6.24
N MET A 28 1.29 -4.26 -5.35
CA MET A 28 1.79 -4.02 -3.99
C MET A 28 0.98 -4.85 -2.99
N THR A 29 1.65 -5.33 -1.97
CA THR A 29 1.06 -6.07 -0.85
C THR A 29 1.23 -5.30 0.44
N GLY A 30 0.15 -5.20 1.22
CA GLY A 30 0.19 -4.59 2.54
C GLY A 30 -0.64 -5.36 3.54
N ALA A 31 -0.32 -5.20 4.82
CA ALA A 31 -1.06 -5.83 5.90
C ALA A 31 -1.08 -4.93 7.15
N GLY A 32 -2.17 -4.98 7.91
CA GLY A 32 -2.19 -4.36 9.22
C GLY A 32 -3.56 -3.91 9.71
N ALA A 33 -3.59 -2.71 10.27
CA ALA A 33 -4.73 -2.08 10.93
C ALA A 33 -6.08 -2.31 10.23
N THR A 34 -7.09 -2.70 11.00
CA THR A 34 -8.45 -2.88 10.48
C THR A 34 -9.20 -1.56 10.38
N PHE A 35 -8.81 -0.57 11.19
CA PHE A 35 -9.41 0.76 11.24
C PHE A 35 -9.43 1.49 9.89
N PRO A 36 -8.30 1.63 9.15
CA PRO A 36 -8.29 2.27 7.83
C PRO A 36 -8.67 1.32 6.68
N TYR A 37 -8.99 0.05 6.95
CA TYR A 37 -9.27 -0.92 5.90
C TYR A 37 -10.33 -0.45 4.88
N PRO A 38 -11.47 0.14 5.28
CA PRO A 38 -12.49 0.57 4.33
C PRO A 38 -11.97 1.61 3.31
N ILE A 39 -11.13 2.56 3.75
CA ILE A 39 -10.59 3.59 2.87
C ILE A 39 -9.47 3.02 1.99
N TYR A 40 -8.61 2.15 2.52
CA TYR A 40 -7.55 1.50 1.73
C TYR A 40 -8.10 0.59 0.64
N ALA A 41 -9.15 -0.19 0.94
CA ALA A 41 -9.84 -1.00 -0.05
C ALA A 41 -10.40 -0.13 -1.19
N LYS A 42 -11.02 1.01 -0.85
CA LYS A 42 -11.54 1.93 -1.87
C LYS A 42 -10.44 2.59 -2.70
N TRP A 43 -9.34 2.99 -2.07
CA TRP A 43 -8.19 3.53 -2.78
C TRP A 43 -7.54 2.49 -3.69
N ALA A 44 -7.40 1.24 -3.25
CA ALA A 44 -6.87 0.16 -4.07
C ALA A 44 -7.70 -0.08 -5.35
N GLU A 45 -9.03 -0.10 -5.22
CA GLU A 45 -9.96 -0.19 -6.36
C GLU A 45 -9.75 0.95 -7.35
N MET A 46 -9.74 2.20 -6.86
CA MET A 46 -9.57 3.38 -7.72
C MET A 46 -8.16 3.46 -8.33
N TYR A 47 -7.15 3.05 -7.59
CA TYR A 47 -5.77 3.02 -8.03
C TYR A 47 -5.57 1.99 -9.16
N LYS A 48 -6.14 0.78 -9.02
CA LYS A 48 -6.13 -0.23 -10.10
C LYS A 48 -6.84 0.28 -11.34
N LYS A 49 -8.01 0.92 -11.19
CA LYS A 49 -8.76 1.48 -12.31
C LYS A 49 -8.01 2.58 -13.05
N SER A 50 -7.27 3.43 -12.33
CA SER A 50 -6.57 4.58 -12.91
C SER A 50 -5.18 4.26 -13.45
N THR A 51 -4.48 3.28 -12.85
CA THR A 51 -3.06 3.02 -13.16
C THR A 51 -2.80 1.62 -13.72
N GLY A 52 -3.72 0.67 -13.54
CA GLY A 52 -3.47 -0.75 -13.82
C GLY A 52 -2.66 -1.47 -12.74
N ASN A 53 -2.15 -0.76 -11.71
CA ASN A 53 -1.39 -1.36 -10.60
C ASN A 53 -2.31 -1.85 -9.48
N GLY A 54 -2.08 -3.08 -9.01
CA GLY A 54 -2.82 -3.66 -7.89
C GLY A 54 -2.26 -3.24 -6.55
N LEU A 55 -3.16 -3.17 -5.57
CA LEU A 55 -2.82 -3.06 -4.16
C LEU A 55 -3.67 -4.11 -3.43
N ASN A 56 -3.01 -5.14 -2.92
CA ASN A 56 -3.61 -6.16 -2.09
C ASN A 56 -3.37 -5.84 -0.61
N TYR A 57 -4.43 -5.49 0.13
CA TYR A 57 -4.34 -5.16 1.54
C TYR A 57 -5.04 -6.20 2.42
N GLN A 58 -4.31 -6.72 3.42
CA GLN A 58 -4.79 -7.72 4.38
C GLN A 58 -5.13 -7.05 5.72
N SER A 59 -6.41 -7.09 6.08
CA SER A 59 -6.93 -6.55 7.35
C SER A 59 -6.71 -7.57 8.47
N VAL A 60 -5.56 -7.48 9.15
CA VAL A 60 -5.09 -8.47 10.15
C VAL A 60 -4.82 -7.87 11.53
N GLY A 61 -5.01 -6.56 11.69
CA GLY A 61 -4.73 -5.80 12.90
C GLY A 61 -3.30 -5.22 12.94
N SER A 62 -3.14 -4.12 13.68
CA SER A 62 -1.90 -3.32 13.73
C SER A 62 -0.67 -4.13 14.16
N GLY A 63 -0.80 -4.99 15.18
CA GLY A 63 0.31 -5.83 15.65
C GLY A 63 0.80 -6.84 14.61
N ALA A 64 -0.12 -7.44 13.85
CA ALA A 64 0.24 -8.35 12.77
C ALA A 64 0.88 -7.59 11.59
N GLY A 65 0.40 -6.38 11.28
CA GLY A 65 1.01 -5.50 10.27
C GLY A 65 2.45 -5.13 10.60
N ILE A 66 2.71 -4.69 11.85
CA ILE A 66 4.07 -4.40 12.34
C ILE A 66 4.98 -5.62 12.21
N LYS A 67 4.49 -6.80 12.63
CA LYS A 67 5.28 -8.04 12.54
C LYS A 67 5.63 -8.40 11.09
N GLN A 68 4.67 -8.29 10.17
CA GLN A 68 4.85 -8.65 8.77
C GLN A 68 5.80 -7.70 8.02
N ILE A 69 5.71 -6.38 8.26
CA ILE A 69 6.62 -5.42 7.60
C ILE A 69 8.07 -5.57 8.10
N LYS A 70 8.27 -5.80 9.40
CA LYS A 70 9.60 -6.10 9.97
C LYS A 70 10.18 -7.40 9.42
N ALA A 71 9.33 -8.41 9.24
CA ALA A 71 9.70 -9.68 8.62
C ALA A 71 9.85 -9.60 7.08
N LYS A 72 9.58 -8.43 6.48
CA LYS A 72 9.64 -8.20 5.02
C LYS A 72 8.77 -9.14 4.21
N THR A 73 7.64 -9.57 4.77
CA THR A 73 6.68 -10.46 4.08
C THR A 73 5.63 -9.69 3.28
N VAL A 74 5.59 -8.37 3.43
CA VAL A 74 4.72 -7.43 2.72
C VAL A 74 5.52 -6.18 2.35
N ASP A 75 5.07 -5.44 1.34
CA ASP A 75 5.72 -4.21 0.87
C ASP A 75 5.52 -3.03 1.82
N PHE A 76 4.37 -2.99 2.52
CA PHE A 76 4.10 -2.00 3.56
C PHE A 76 3.27 -2.56 4.72
N GLY A 77 3.52 -2.04 5.92
CA GLY A 77 2.72 -2.30 7.11
C GLY A 77 1.80 -1.12 7.43
N ALA A 78 0.64 -1.40 8.03
CA ALA A 78 -0.26 -0.37 8.54
C ALA A 78 -0.53 -0.57 10.04
N SER A 79 -0.45 0.51 10.81
CA SER A 79 -0.65 0.48 12.26
C SER A 79 -1.31 1.77 12.74
N ASP A 80 -2.31 1.63 13.62
CA ASP A 80 -2.88 2.74 14.40
C ASP A 80 -2.00 3.11 15.61
N MET A 81 -1.02 2.26 15.92
CA MET A 81 -0.02 2.47 16.97
C MET A 81 1.29 2.96 16.34
N PRO A 82 1.67 4.23 16.52
CA PRO A 82 2.93 4.74 15.99
C PRO A 82 4.11 4.07 16.70
N LEU A 83 5.10 3.62 15.93
CA LEU A 83 6.36 3.11 16.49
C LEU A 83 7.26 4.25 16.97
N LYS A 84 8.10 3.94 17.96
CA LYS A 84 9.14 4.87 18.42
C LYS A 84 10.22 5.04 17.36
N ALA A 85 10.90 6.19 17.35
CA ALA A 85 11.92 6.50 16.37
C ALA A 85 13.10 5.51 16.40
N GLU A 86 13.49 5.03 17.59
CA GLU A 86 14.58 4.07 17.74
C GLU A 86 14.23 2.71 17.12
N GLU A 87 12.96 2.30 17.23
CA GLU A 87 12.46 1.07 16.63
C GLU A 87 12.38 1.19 15.10
N LEU A 88 11.91 2.32 14.57
CA LEU A 88 11.90 2.59 13.14
C LEU A 88 13.32 2.56 12.55
N ALA A 89 14.28 3.19 13.23
CA ALA A 89 15.68 3.21 12.80
C ALA A 89 16.31 1.81 12.82
N ALA A 90 16.06 1.02 13.87
CA ALA A 90 16.58 -0.34 13.98
C ALA A 90 16.05 -1.27 12.88
N GLU A 91 14.80 -1.10 12.47
CA GLU A 91 14.15 -1.92 11.45
C GLU A 91 14.32 -1.36 10.03
N GLY A 92 14.92 -0.17 9.88
CA GLY A 92 15.06 0.53 8.60
C GLY A 92 13.72 0.95 8.00
N LEU A 93 12.74 1.29 8.84
CA LEU A 93 11.39 1.65 8.43
C LEU A 93 11.18 3.16 8.43
N VAL A 94 10.35 3.63 7.50
CA VAL A 94 9.82 4.99 7.47
C VAL A 94 8.33 4.94 7.78
N GLN A 95 7.87 5.78 8.70
CA GLN A 95 6.47 5.87 9.11
C GLN A 95 5.91 7.24 8.77
N PHE A 96 4.73 7.28 8.16
CA PHE A 96 4.00 8.50 7.85
C PHE A 96 2.49 8.30 8.09
N PRO A 97 1.75 9.34 8.52
CA PRO A 97 0.31 9.24 8.70
C PRO A 97 -0.40 9.20 7.34
N ALA A 98 -1.46 8.38 7.23
CA ALA A 98 -2.27 8.28 6.01
C ALA A 98 -3.61 9.01 6.13
N VAL A 99 -4.34 8.78 7.21
CA VAL A 99 -5.69 9.34 7.46
C VAL A 99 -5.90 9.61 8.94
N MET A 100 -6.87 10.47 9.25
CA MET A 100 -7.41 10.66 10.59
C MET A 100 -8.87 10.18 10.63
N GLY A 101 -9.29 9.58 11.73
CA GLY A 101 -10.67 9.16 11.95
C GLY A 101 -11.03 9.14 13.43
N GLY A 102 -12.28 8.79 13.73
CA GLY A 102 -12.79 8.72 15.10
C GLY A 102 -13.15 7.30 15.51
N VAL A 103 -12.82 6.92 16.74
CA VAL A 103 -13.35 5.72 17.39
C VAL A 103 -14.60 6.12 18.16
N VAL A 104 -15.71 5.42 17.92
CA VAL A 104 -17.00 5.71 18.57
C VAL A 104 -17.51 4.48 19.30
N MET A 105 -18.24 4.70 20.39
CA MET A 105 -18.96 3.64 21.08
C MET A 105 -20.24 3.29 20.31
N VAL A 106 -20.45 2.00 20.04
CA VAL A 106 -21.70 1.48 19.48
C VAL A 106 -22.38 0.63 20.54
N VAL A 107 -23.64 0.91 20.83
CA VAL A 107 -24.44 0.22 21.86
C VAL A 107 -25.72 -0.34 21.26
N ASN A 108 -26.22 -1.44 21.82
CA ASN A 108 -27.53 -2.00 21.49
C ASN A 108 -28.37 -2.04 22.78
N LEU A 109 -29.20 -1.02 22.98
CA LEU A 109 -29.99 -0.83 24.18
C LEU A 109 -31.45 -0.60 23.80
N PRO A 110 -32.41 -1.37 24.34
CA PRO A 110 -33.83 -1.20 24.04
C PRO A 110 -34.30 0.24 24.28
N GLY A 111 -35.01 0.82 23.31
CA GLY A 111 -35.55 2.18 23.40
C GLY A 111 -34.54 3.31 23.26
N VAL A 112 -33.25 3.02 23.02
CA VAL A 112 -32.22 4.04 22.78
C VAL A 112 -31.85 4.08 21.30
N THR A 113 -32.00 5.25 20.69
CA THR A 113 -31.69 5.48 19.26
C THR A 113 -30.25 5.97 19.04
N PRO A 114 -29.67 5.83 17.84
CA PRO A 114 -28.33 6.34 17.54
C PRO A 114 -28.16 7.82 17.89
N GLY A 115 -27.09 8.17 18.61
CA GLY A 115 -26.76 9.54 19.02
C GLY A 115 -27.51 10.06 20.26
N GLN A 116 -28.43 9.29 20.84
CA GLN A 116 -29.20 9.71 22.02
C GLN A 116 -28.40 9.62 23.33
N MET A 117 -27.53 8.60 23.45
CA MET A 117 -26.67 8.42 24.62
C MET A 117 -25.50 9.42 24.61
N LYS A 118 -25.28 10.09 25.74
CA LYS A 118 -24.12 10.94 25.99
C LYS A 118 -23.34 10.38 27.17
N LEU A 119 -22.03 10.24 27.00
CA LEU A 119 -21.10 9.87 28.06
C LEU A 119 -20.53 11.15 28.67
N THR A 120 -20.29 11.16 29.98
CA THR A 120 -19.70 12.27 30.75
C THR A 120 -18.37 11.87 31.32
#